data_AF-A0A2V9GDF7-F1
#
_entry.id   AF-A0A2V9GDF7-F1
#
_cell.length_a   1.000
_cell.length_b   1.000
_cell.length_c   1.000
_cell.angle_alpha   90.00
_cell.angle_beta   90.00
_cell.angle_gamma   90.00
#
_symmetry.space_group_name_H-M   'P 1'
#
loop_
_entity.id
_entity.type
_entity.pdbx_description
1 polymer ?
#
loop_
_entity_poly.entity_id
_entity_poly.type
_entity_poly.pdbx_seq_one_letter_code
_entity_poly.pdbx_strand_id
1 'polypeptide(L)' 'MKDPQFRLAILDLKTHVLLWTFTEHVQSAQLGNRDKNFDQAITALVNDIRNVAGQPAPPASGTSK' A
#
# COMPACT_ATOMS: atom_id res chain seq x y z
N MET A 1 -1.28 -18.67 -10.01
CA MET A 1 -0.44 -18.54 -8.80
C MET A 1 -1.07 -17.46 -7.93
N LYS A 2 -1.05 -17.57 -6.59
CA LYS A 2 -1.56 -16.51 -5.71
C LYS A 2 -0.54 -15.37 -5.62
N ASP A 3 -1.00 -14.13 -5.70
CA ASP A 3 -0.21 -12.91 -5.51
C ASP A 3 -0.59 -12.29 -4.14
N PRO A 4 0.11 -12.66 -3.06
CA PRO A 4 -0.14 -12.08 -1.75
C PRO A 4 0.30 -10.60 -1.73
N GLN A 5 -0.58 -9.71 -1.29
CA GLN A 5 -0.31 -8.27 -1.25
C GLN A 5 -0.86 -7.63 0.01
N PHE A 6 -0.18 -6.58 0.47
CA PHE A 6 -0.74 -5.62 1.41
C PHE A 6 -1.39 -4.48 0.65
N ARG A 7 -2.59 -4.11 1.06
CA ARG A 7 -3.28 -2.93 0.53
C ARG A 7 -3.69 -2.03 1.67
N LEU A 8 -3.19 -0.79 1.65
CA LEU A 8 -3.56 0.24 2.60
C LEU A 8 -4.24 1.38 1.84
N ALA A 9 -5.44 1.75 2.27
CA ALA A 9 -6.18 2.90 1.77
C ALA A 9 -6.30 3.95 2.88
N ILE A 10 -5.97 5.20 2.56
CA ILE A 10 -6.18 6.34 3.47
C ILE A 10 -7.33 7.17 2.91
N LEU A 11 -8.36 7.36 3.74
CA LEU A 11 -9.55 8.13 3.38
C LEU A 11 -9.69 9.34 4.29
N ASP A 12 -10.21 10.44 3.75
CA ASP A 12 -10.78 11.49 4.57
C ASP A 12 -12.18 11.07 5.05
N LEU A 13 -12.37 10.92 6.36
CA LEU A 13 -13.64 10.48 6.94
C LEU A 13 -14.78 11.48 6.73
N LYS A 14 -14.48 12.76 6.55
CA LYS A 14 -15.52 13.77 6.34
C LYS A 14 -16.12 13.68 4.95
N THR A 15 -15.26 13.55 3.94
CA THR A 15 -15.67 13.56 2.52
C THR A 15 -15.77 12.17 1.91
N HIS A 16 -15.27 11.14 2.60
CA HIS A 16 -15.08 9.77 2.11
C HIS A 16 -14.21 9.70 0.84
N VAL A 17 -13.40 10.73 0.59
CA VAL A 17 -12.47 10.75 -0.53
C VAL A 17 -11.26 9.87 -0.21
N LEU A 18 -10.92 9.00 -1.16
CA LEU A 18 -9.68 8.23 -1.14
C LEU A 18 -8.50 9.17 -1.43
N LEU A 19 -7.63 9.38 -0.45
CA LEU A 19 -6.48 10.27 -0.55
C LEU A 19 -5.25 9.52 -1.09
N TRP A 20 -4.99 8.32 -0.57
CA TRP A 20 -3.89 7.48 -1.00
C TRP A 20 -4.27 6.01 -1.02
N THR A 21 -3.64 5.26 -1.91
CA THR A 21 -3.63 3.79 -1.88
C THR A 21 -2.20 3.31 -2.07
N PHE A 22 -1.75 2.43 -1.18
CA PHE A 22 -0.48 1.73 -1.28
C PHE A 22 -0.77 0.26 -1.52
N THR A 23 -0.03 -0.33 -2.45
CA THR A 23 -0.11 -1.76 -2.74
C THR A 23 1.30 -2.31 -2.78
N GLU A 24 1.63 -3.15 -1.79
CA GLU A 24 2.92 -3.80 -1.71
C GLU A 24 2.77 -5.30 -1.90
N HIS A 25 3.50 -5.85 -2.87
CA HIS A 25 3.44 -7.27 -3.22
C HIS A 25 4.43 -8.05 -2.35
N VAL A 26 3.94 -9.12 -1.71
CA VAL A 26 4.78 -10.04 -0.97
C VAL A 26 5.43 -10.99 -1.97
N GLN A 27 6.75 -10.93 -2.08
CA GLN A 27 7.48 -11.78 -3.00
C GLN A 27 7.19 -13.26 -2.74
N SER A 28 6.97 -14.01 -3.83
CA SER A 28 6.73 -15.45 -3.75
C SER A 28 7.95 -16.16 -3.14
N ALA A 29 7.71 -17.10 -2.25
CA ALA A 29 8.75 -17.93 -1.67
C ALA A 29 8.52 -19.40 -2.09
N GLN A 30 9.53 -20.03 -2.69
CA GLN A 30 9.48 -21.45 -3.03
C GLN A 30 9.72 -22.35 -1.80
N LEU A 31 10.59 -21.97 -0.86
CA LEU A 31 10.84 -22.71 0.40
C LEU A 31 11.29 -21.74 1.51
N GLY A 32 10.67 -21.81 2.69
CA GLY A 32 11.15 -21.24 3.96
C GLY A 32 11.19 -19.70 4.11
N ASN A 33 11.24 -18.95 3.02
CA ASN A 33 11.42 -17.49 3.05
C ASN A 33 10.12 -16.69 3.15
N ARG A 34 8.97 -17.34 3.36
CA ARG A 34 7.68 -16.65 3.37
C ARG A 34 7.64 -15.54 4.41
N ASP A 35 8.07 -15.82 5.64
CA ASP A 35 7.97 -14.86 6.75
C ASP A 35 8.92 -13.69 6.53
N LYS A 36 10.15 -13.96 6.05
CA LYS A 36 11.10 -12.91 5.65
C LYS A 36 10.53 -12.02 4.55
N ASN A 37 9.93 -12.60 3.51
CA ASN A 37 9.34 -11.83 2.42
C ASN A 37 8.14 -10.99 2.89
N PHE A 38 7.37 -11.52 3.84
CA PHE A 38 6.29 -10.79 4.50
C PHE A 38 6.81 -9.58 5.28
N ASP A 39 7.83 -9.76 6.11
CA ASP A 39 8.46 -8.69 6.89
C ASP A 39 9.06 -7.60 6.00
N GLN A 40 9.68 -8.01 4.88
CA GLN A 40 10.21 -7.08 3.88
C GLN A 40 9.11 -6.25 3.23
N ALA A 41 8.00 -6.87 2.84
CA ALA A 41 6.87 -6.17 2.22
C ALA A 41 6.16 -5.22 3.20
N ILE A 42 6.03 -5.57 4.49
CA ILE A 42 5.55 -4.61 5.51
C ILE A 42 6.53 -3.46 5.68
N THR A 43 7.83 -3.73 5.73
CA THR A 43 8.85 -2.70 5.85
C THR A 43 8.82 -1.73 4.67
N ALA A 44 8.65 -2.24 3.45
CA ALA A 44 8.49 -1.45 2.24
C ALA A 44 7.25 -0.53 2.35
N LEU A 45 6.09 -1.11 2.67
CA LEU A 45 4.85 -0.36 2.84
C LEU A 45 4.98 0.80 3.82
N VAL A 46 5.62 0.57 4.97
CA VAL A 46 5.84 1.62 5.98
C VAL A 46 6.76 2.73 5.44
N ASN A 47 7.78 2.38 4.68
CA ASN A 47 8.66 3.37 4.06
C ASN A 47 7.94 4.20 3.00
N ASP A 48 7.04 3.60 2.21
CA ASP A 48 6.25 4.34 1.22
C ASP A 48 5.30 5.33 1.87
N ILE A 49 4.68 4.95 3.00
CA ILE A 49 3.86 5.86 3.80
C ILE A 49 4.71 7.03 4.30
N ARG A 50 5.92 6.78 4.81
CA ARG A 50 6.82 7.85 5.29
C ARG A 50 7.23 8.82 4.18
N ASN A 51 7.41 8.33 2.96
CA ASN A 51 7.80 9.15 1.82
C ASN A 51 6.71 10.16 1.41
N VAL A 52 5.44 9.87 1.71
CA VAL A 52 4.34 10.80 1.43
C VAL A 52 3.80 11.50 2.68
N ALA A 53 4.19 11.07 3.87
CA ALA A 53 3.76 11.69 5.12
C ALA A 53 4.23 13.15 5.16
N GLY A 54 3.28 14.08 5.31
CA GLY A 54 3.54 15.53 5.29
C GLY A 54 3.51 16.16 3.90
N GLN A 55 3.32 15.37 2.84
CA GLN A 55 3.01 15.88 1.50
C GLN A 55 1.48 16.05 1.34
N PRO A 56 1.01 17.07 0.60
CA PRO A 56 -0.39 17.16 0.22
C PRO A 56 -0.84 15.90 -0.53
N ALA A 57 -2.07 15.46 -0.28
CA ALA A 57 -2.65 14.36 -1.05
C ALA A 57 -2.70 14.73 -2.53
N PRO A 58 -2.38 13.78 -3.44
CA PRO A 58 -2.62 13.97 -4.86
C PRO A 58 -4.10 14.32 -5.08
N PRO A 59 -4.42 15.13 -6.09
CA PRO A 59 -5.81 15.38 -6.44
C PRO A 59 -6.51 14.05 -6.71
N ALA A 60 -7.68 13.86 -6.09
CA ALA A 60 -8.47 12.67 -6.27
C ALA A 60 -8.73 12.48 -7.77
N SER A 61 -8.20 11.40 -8.35
CA SER A 61 -8.50 11.02 -9.72
C SER A 61 -9.94 10.53 -9.74
N GLY A 62 -10.87 11.46 -9.95
CA GLY A 62 -12.26 11.15 -10.23
C GLY A 62 -12.29 10.37 -11.53
N THR A 63 -12.40 9.05 -11.46
CA THR A 63 -12.81 8.24 -12.60
C THR A 63 -14.28 8.56 -12.86
N SER A 64 -14.54 9.64 -13.60
CA SER A 64 -15.84 9.85 -14.22
C SER A 64 -16.03 8.75 -15.26
N LYS A 65 -16.98 7.86 -15.00
CA LYS A 65 -17.63 7.05 -16.02
C LYS A 65 -19.12 7.03 -15.77
#